data_AF-A0A2R6CDA7-F1
#
_entry.id   AF-A0A2R6CDA7-F1
#
_cell.length_a   1.000
_cell.length_b   1.000
_cell.length_c   1.000
_cell.angle_alpha   90.00
_cell.angle_beta   90.00
_cell.angle_gamma   90.00
#
_symmetry.space_group_name_H-M   'P 1'
#
loop_
_entity.id
_entity.type
_entity.pdbx_description
1 polymer ?
#
loop_
_entity_poly.entity_id
_entity_poly.type
_entity_poly.pdbx_seq_one_letter_code
_entity_poly.pdbx_strand_id
1 'polypeptide(L)'
;MQTQSVDIFLIVRFLHAVFGMAWWGTVFFIVFVLTGSLERLDSETRKKIATVIYPRIYNLTTLVSSLTITLGALSALLYSGGSLGVFLTPRGAILASGSVTGLSVYVAHLTVERKERSVLRVLAQMENPETQGSFLKDMKIIPRVGFILLTYTILSMVYYSLGI
;
A
#
# COMPACT_ATOMS: atom_id res chain seq x y z
N MET A 1 -7.12 3.99 -36.20
CA MET A 1 -6.45 4.54 -34.98
C MET A 1 -7.25 4.35 -33.68
N GLN A 2 -8.52 3.95 -33.72
CA GLN A 2 -9.38 3.85 -32.52
C GLN A 2 -9.19 2.55 -31.70
N THR A 3 -8.53 1.53 -32.26
CA THR A 3 -8.26 0.24 -31.59
C THR A 3 -7.07 0.31 -30.62
N GLN A 4 -6.01 1.03 -30.99
CA GLN A 4 -4.79 1.12 -30.17
C GLN A 4 -5.03 1.75 -28.78
N SER A 5 -5.97 2.71 -28.66
CA SER A 5 -6.28 3.35 -27.38
C SER A 5 -7.06 2.43 -26.43
N VAL A 6 -7.90 1.54 -26.97
CA VAL A 6 -8.67 0.56 -26.19
C VAL A 6 -7.73 -0.49 -25.61
N ASP A 7 -6.77 -0.96 -26.40
CA ASP A 7 -5.80 -1.97 -25.96
C ASP A 7 -4.91 -1.44 -24.83
N ILE A 8 -4.41 -0.21 -24.95
CA ILE A 8 -3.57 0.43 -23.92
C ILE A 8 -4.36 0.61 -22.62
N PHE A 9 -5.62 1.07 -22.69
CA PHE A 9 -6.45 1.25 -21.52
C PHE A 9 -6.67 -0.06 -20.75
N LEU A 10 -6.96 -1.15 -21.46
CA LEU A 10 -7.14 -2.47 -20.85
C LEU A 10 -5.86 -2.99 -20.18
N ILE A 11 -4.70 -2.81 -20.84
CA ILE A 11 -3.40 -3.19 -20.28
C ILE A 11 -3.11 -2.39 -19.00
N VAL A 12 -3.28 -1.07 -19.03
CA VAL A 12 -3.04 -0.19 -17.87
C VAL A 12 -3.95 -0.58 -16.71
N ARG A 13 -5.24 -0.82 -16.97
CA ARG A 13 -6.20 -1.25 -15.95
C ARG A 13 -5.86 -2.62 -15.37
N PHE A 14 -5.46 -3.57 -16.21
CA PHE A 14 -5.02 -4.90 -15.76
C PHE A 14 -3.79 -4.79 -14.86
N LEU A 15 -2.75 -4.08 -15.29
CA LEU A 15 -1.54 -3.88 -14.50
C LEU A 15 -1.84 -3.16 -13.19
N HIS A 16 -2.67 -2.11 -13.21
CA HIS A 16 -3.11 -1.42 -12.00
C HIS A 16 -3.75 -2.38 -10.99
N ALA A 17 -4.65 -3.26 -11.43
CA ALA A 17 -5.28 -4.26 -10.59
C ALA A 17 -4.27 -5.28 -10.04
N VAL A 18 -3.35 -5.78 -10.88
CA VAL A 18 -2.29 -6.72 -10.47
C VAL A 18 -1.40 -6.11 -9.39
N PHE A 19 -0.90 -4.90 -9.60
CA PHE A 19 -0.05 -4.23 -8.61
C PHE A 19 -0.83 -3.82 -7.36
N GLY A 20 -2.10 -3.42 -7.49
CA GLY A 20 -2.97 -3.13 -6.36
C GLY A 20 -3.18 -4.36 -5.47
N MET A 21 -3.42 -5.52 -6.07
CA MET A 21 -3.52 -6.79 -5.34
C MET A 21 -2.18 -7.22 -4.74
N ALA A 22 -1.06 -7.01 -5.43
CA ALA A 22 0.27 -7.27 -4.87
C ALA A 22 0.57 -6.36 -3.66
N TRP A 23 0.18 -5.08 -3.73
CA TRP A 23 0.30 -4.16 -2.62
C TRP A 23 -0.55 -4.61 -1.43
N TRP A 24 -1.82 -4.91 -1.66
CA TRP A 24 -2.71 -5.43 -0.62
C TRP A 24 -2.20 -6.73 -0.01
N GLY A 25 -1.75 -7.68 -0.84
CA GLY A 25 -1.20 -8.96 -0.39
C GLY A 25 0.07 -8.79 0.45
N THR A 26 0.91 -7.81 0.12
CA THR A 26 2.10 -7.49 0.92
C THR A 26 1.70 -6.97 2.30
N VAL A 27 0.75 -6.03 2.37
CA VAL A 27 0.26 -5.50 3.65
C VAL A 27 -0.47 -6.57 4.46
N PHE A 28 -1.27 -7.42 3.82
CA PHE A 28 -1.91 -8.58 4.43
C PHE A 28 -0.87 -9.51 5.07
N PHE A 29 0.18 -9.87 4.31
CA PHE A 29 1.26 -10.72 4.79
C PHE A 29 1.94 -10.10 6.02
N ILE A 30 2.22 -8.80 6.01
CA ILE A 30 2.80 -8.10 7.17
C ILE A 30 1.88 -8.26 8.38
N VAL A 31 0.61 -7.88 8.25
CA VAL A 31 -0.36 -7.82 9.36
C VAL A 31 -0.64 -9.20 9.96
N PHE A 32 -0.93 -10.19 9.12
CA PHE A 32 -1.46 -11.47 9.58
C PHE A 32 -0.41 -12.56 9.72
N VAL A 33 0.69 -12.49 8.96
CA VAL A 33 1.70 -13.56 8.96
C VAL A 33 2.96 -13.11 9.67
N LEU A 34 3.60 -12.04 9.19
CA LEU A 34 4.90 -11.60 9.68
C LEU A 34 4.84 -11.14 11.13
N THR A 35 3.90 -10.24 11.46
CA THR A 35 3.82 -9.65 12.81
C THR A 35 3.55 -10.73 13.86
N GLY A 36 2.62 -11.64 13.60
CA GLY A 36 2.31 -12.76 14.50
C GLY A 36 3.45 -13.77 14.64
N SER A 37 4.23 -13.99 13.58
CA SER A 37 5.39 -14.87 13.61
C SER A 37 6.52 -14.29 14.44
N LEU A 38 6.79 -12.99 14.32
CA LEU A 38 7.87 -12.31 15.06
C LEU A 38 7.65 -12.32 16.58
N GLU A 39 6.39 -12.24 17.03
CA GLU A 39 6.05 -12.25 18.45
C GLU A 39 6.45 -13.53 19.17
N ARG A 40 6.52 -14.65 18.44
CA ARG A 40 6.83 -15.98 18.97
C ARG A 40 8.33 -16.28 19.00
N LEU A 41 9.15 -15.42 18.39
CA LEU A 41 10.60 -15.60 18.33
C LEU A 41 11.28 -14.94 19.51
N ASP A 42 12.44 -15.48 19.90
CA ASP A 42 13.35 -14.83 20.84
C ASP A 42 13.85 -13.48 20.28
N SER A 43 14.37 -12.63 21.17
CA SER A 43 14.77 -11.26 20.82
C SER A 43 15.86 -11.21 19.75
N GLU A 44 16.83 -12.14 19.79
CA GLU A 44 17.97 -12.15 18.87
C GLU A 44 17.54 -12.55 17.46
N THR A 45 16.78 -13.66 17.35
CA THR A 45 16.23 -14.12 16.07
C THR A 45 15.27 -13.08 15.49
N ARG A 46 14.41 -12.48 16.32
CA ARG A 46 13.49 -11.40 15.90
C ARG A 46 14.25 -10.21 15.31
N LYS A 47 15.32 -9.76 15.98
CA LYS A 47 16.17 -8.65 15.51
C LYS A 47 16.81 -8.98 14.17
N LYS A 48 17.37 -10.19 14.02
CA LYS A 48 17.99 -10.67 12.79
C LYS A 48 16.99 -10.75 11.62
N ILE A 49 15.78 -11.23 11.88
CA ILE A 49 14.74 -11.29 10.86
C ILE A 49 14.26 -9.89 10.49
N ALA A 50 14.03 -9.02 11.48
CA ALA A 50 13.57 -7.65 11.23
C ALA A 50 14.58 -6.88 10.36
N THR A 51 15.87 -6.96 10.65
CA THR A 51 16.90 -6.21 9.90
C THR A 51 17.11 -6.69 8.46
N VAL A 52 16.78 -7.94 8.15
CA VAL A 52 16.94 -8.51 6.80
C VAL A 52 15.65 -8.44 5.99
N ILE A 53 14.52 -8.79 6.61
CA ILE A 53 13.23 -8.94 5.91
C ILE A 53 12.53 -7.59 5.76
N TYR A 54 12.53 -6.73 6.79
CA TYR A 54 11.77 -5.48 6.74
C TYR A 54 12.23 -4.58 5.59
N PRO A 55 13.53 -4.32 5.39
CA PRO A 55 13.95 -3.46 4.29
C PRO A 55 13.49 -3.97 2.91
N ARG A 56 13.48 -5.30 2.72
CA ARG A 56 13.03 -5.92 1.47
C ARG A 56 11.52 -5.76 1.27
N ILE A 57 10.73 -5.98 2.33
CA ILE A 57 9.27 -5.79 2.28
C ILE A 57 8.92 -4.33 2.06
N TYR A 58 9.59 -3.39 2.73
CA TYR A 58 9.39 -1.95 2.52
C TYR A 58 9.70 -1.56 1.08
N ASN A 59 10.86 -1.97 0.54
CA ASN A 59 11.22 -1.71 -0.86
C ASN A 59 10.20 -2.30 -1.85
N LEU A 60 9.75 -3.53 -1.60
CA LEU A 60 8.73 -4.17 -2.42
C LEU A 60 7.42 -3.38 -2.37
N THR A 61 6.99 -3.00 -1.17
CA THR A 61 5.77 -2.21 -0.92
C THR A 61 5.86 -0.87 -1.65
N THR A 62 7.00 -0.18 -1.58
CA THR A 62 7.24 1.08 -2.29
C THR A 62 7.13 0.90 -3.79
N LEU A 63 7.73 -0.15 -4.35
CA LEU A 63 7.64 -0.44 -5.78
C LEU A 63 6.20 -0.71 -6.22
N VAL A 64 5.51 -1.65 -5.58
CA VAL A 64 4.16 -2.05 -5.99
C VAL A 64 3.12 -0.95 -5.76
N SER A 65 3.24 -0.18 -4.67
CA SER A 65 2.36 0.96 -4.42
C SER A 65 2.61 2.10 -5.41
N SER A 66 3.87 2.43 -5.73
CA SER A 66 4.20 3.43 -6.76
C SER A 66 3.62 3.08 -8.13
N LEU A 67 3.76 1.80 -8.53
CA LEU A 67 3.20 1.31 -9.79
C LEU A 67 1.66 1.35 -9.76
N THR A 68 1.04 0.94 -8.64
CA THR A 68 -0.41 1.02 -8.47
C THR A 68 -0.92 2.44 -8.62
N ILE A 69 -0.34 3.41 -7.89
CA ILE A 69 -0.77 4.81 -7.93
C ILE A 69 -0.56 5.42 -9.32
N THR A 70 0.61 5.20 -9.93
CA THR A 70 0.92 5.74 -11.26
C THR A 70 -0.02 5.18 -12.33
N LEU A 71 -0.25 3.86 -12.34
CA LEU A 71 -1.15 3.23 -13.29
C LEU A 71 -2.62 3.60 -13.03
N GLY A 72 -3.00 3.82 -11.77
CA GLY A 72 -4.34 4.28 -11.42
C GLY A 72 -4.60 5.70 -11.93
N ALA A 73 -3.64 6.60 -11.75
CA ALA A 73 -3.69 7.95 -12.30
C ALA A 73 -3.75 7.94 -13.83
N LEU A 74 -2.92 7.12 -14.48
CA LEU A 74 -2.94 6.96 -15.93
C LEU A 74 -4.29 6.39 -16.42
N SER A 75 -4.83 5.38 -15.75
CA SER A 75 -6.15 4.81 -16.07
C SER A 75 -7.25 5.86 -15.94
N ALA A 76 -7.19 6.71 -14.92
CA ALA A 76 -8.16 7.78 -14.72
C ALA A 76 -8.08 8.84 -15.83
N LEU A 77 -6.87 9.24 -16.23
CA LEU A 77 -6.64 10.19 -17.33
C LEU A 77 -7.15 9.64 -18.67
N LEU A 78 -6.85 8.37 -18.97
CA LEU A 78 -7.31 7.70 -20.19
C LEU A 78 -8.84 7.55 -20.23
N TYR A 79 -9.46 7.25 -19.08
CA TYR A 79 -10.91 7.12 -18.99
C TYR A 79 -11.65 8.46 -19.11
N SER A 80 -11.15 9.51 -18.47
CA SER A 80 -11.84 10.81 -18.44
C SER A 80 -11.51 11.73 -19.61
N GLY A 81 -10.53 11.37 -20.44
CA GLY A 81 -10.00 12.26 -21.47
C GLY A 81 -9.43 13.56 -20.90
N GLY A 82 -9.00 13.55 -19.64
CA GLY A 82 -8.53 14.73 -18.91
C GLY A 82 -9.63 15.57 -18.23
N SER A 83 -10.91 15.22 -18.38
CA SER A 83 -12.00 15.93 -17.72
C SER A 83 -12.13 15.57 -16.25
N LEU A 84 -12.16 16.59 -15.37
CA LEU A 84 -12.43 16.38 -13.94
C LEU A 84 -13.92 16.16 -13.64
N GLY A 85 -14.81 16.43 -14.60
CA GLY A 85 -16.27 16.31 -14.42
C GLY A 85 -16.72 14.89 -14.06
N VAL A 86 -15.94 13.87 -14.45
CA VAL A 86 -16.21 12.47 -14.12
C VAL A 86 -16.25 12.25 -12.60
N PHE A 87 -15.41 12.96 -11.83
CA PHE A 87 -15.32 12.84 -10.38
C PHE A 87 -16.45 13.54 -9.62
N LEU A 88 -17.23 14.41 -10.28
CA LEU A 88 -18.35 15.13 -9.67
C LEU A 88 -19.65 14.29 -9.66
N THR A 89 -19.67 13.16 -10.36
CA THR A 89 -20.80 12.22 -10.33
C THR A 89 -20.79 11.43 -9.02
N PRO A 90 -21.94 10.91 -8.52
CA PRO A 90 -21.96 10.09 -7.30
C PRO A 90 -21.00 8.89 -7.36
N ARG A 91 -20.89 8.25 -8.54
CA ARG A 91 -19.93 7.16 -8.77
C ARG A 91 -18.49 7.65 -8.82
N GLY A 92 -18.26 8.79 -9.48
CA GLY A 92 -16.97 9.46 -9.50
C GLY A 92 -16.47 9.87 -8.12
N ALA A 93 -17.37 10.25 -7.22
CA ALA A 93 -17.04 10.59 -5.84
C ALA A 93 -16.54 9.37 -5.04
N ILE A 94 -17.11 8.18 -5.27
CA ILE A 94 -16.62 6.93 -4.68
C ILE A 94 -15.21 6.63 -5.19
N LEU A 95 -14.99 6.72 -6.50
CA LEU A 95 -13.67 6.55 -7.11
C LEU A 95 -12.64 7.56 -6.57
N ALA A 96 -13.05 8.83 -6.44
CA ALA A 96 -12.23 9.89 -5.87
C ALA A 96 -11.87 9.59 -4.41
N SER A 97 -12.83 9.15 -3.60
CA SER A 97 -12.59 8.79 -2.20
C SER A 97 -11.58 7.64 -2.08
N GLY A 98 -11.74 6.59 -2.89
CA GLY A 98 -10.79 5.47 -2.95
C GLY A 98 -9.39 5.91 -3.37
N SER A 99 -9.30 6.81 -4.34
CA SER A 99 -8.05 7.38 -4.84
C SER A 99 -7.34 8.21 -3.78
N VAL A 100 -8.07 9.07 -3.07
CA VAL A 100 -7.54 9.88 -1.96
C VAL A 100 -7.07 8.99 -0.81
N THR A 101 -7.86 7.99 -0.44
CA THR A 101 -7.48 7.04 0.62
C THR A 101 -6.22 6.26 0.22
N GLY A 102 -6.17 5.70 -0.99
CA GLY A 102 -5.00 4.96 -1.48
C GLY A 102 -3.75 5.81 -1.53
N LEU A 103 -3.85 7.04 -2.05
CA LEU A 103 -2.74 7.99 -2.06
C LEU A 103 -2.28 8.36 -0.64
N SER A 104 -3.21 8.55 0.29
CA SER A 104 -2.88 8.84 1.69
C SER A 104 -2.11 7.70 2.34
N VAL A 105 -2.50 6.44 2.10
CA VAL A 105 -1.77 5.25 2.58
C VAL A 105 -0.36 5.20 1.96
N TYR A 106 -0.23 5.50 0.67
CA TYR A 106 1.08 5.55 0.00
C TYR A 106 1.99 6.63 0.60
N VAL A 107 1.50 7.86 0.79
CA VAL A 107 2.27 8.96 1.38
C VAL A 107 2.66 8.65 2.82
N ALA A 108 1.76 8.04 3.61
CA ALA A 108 2.06 7.59 4.96
C ALA A 108 3.18 6.52 4.95
N HIS A 109 3.11 5.55 4.04
CA HIS A 109 4.16 4.54 3.85
C HIS A 109 5.52 5.17 3.55
N LEU A 110 5.60 6.11 2.59
CA LEU A 110 6.86 6.80 2.29
C LEU A 110 7.42 7.57 3.50
N THR A 111 6.54 8.16 4.32
CA THR A 111 6.94 8.89 5.53
C THR A 111 7.54 7.94 6.57
N VAL A 112 6.92 6.78 6.77
CA VAL A 112 7.41 5.73 7.69
C VAL A 112 8.70 5.12 7.16
N GLU A 113 8.76 4.76 5.88
CA GLU A 113 9.96 4.20 5.23
C GLU A 113 11.15 5.15 5.40
N ARG A 114 10.96 6.45 5.17
CA ARG A 114 12.03 7.45 5.36
C ARG A 114 12.52 7.51 6.80
N LYS A 115 11.62 7.32 7.78
CA LYS A 115 11.97 7.32 9.22
C LYS A 115 12.70 6.03 9.63
N GLU A 116 12.30 4.89 9.08
CA GLU A 116 12.73 3.54 9.49
C GLU A 116 13.82 2.90 8.60
N ARG A 117 14.14 3.49 7.43
CA ARG A 117 15.19 3.00 6.51
C ARG A 117 16.58 2.85 7.15
N SER A 118 16.82 3.53 8.26
CA SER A 118 18.04 3.36 9.02
C SER A 118 17.98 2.02 9.76
N VAL A 119 18.66 1.00 9.20
CA VAL A 119 18.93 -0.27 9.90
C VAL A 119 19.51 0.00 11.29
N LEU A 120 20.34 1.04 11.43
CA LEU A 120 20.89 1.49 12.71
C LEU A 120 19.81 1.96 13.70
N ARG A 121 18.74 2.61 13.24
CA ARG A 121 17.60 2.97 14.11
C ARG A 121 16.82 1.75 14.55
N VAL A 122 16.57 0.79 13.65
CA VAL A 122 15.90 -0.47 14.02
C VAL A 122 16.74 -1.22 15.05
N LEU A 123 18.07 -1.28 14.84
CA LEU A 123 18.99 -1.89 15.79
C LEU A 123 18.99 -1.18 17.15
N ALA A 124 19.04 0.16 17.16
CA ALA A 124 19.03 0.98 18.38
C ALA A 124 17.70 0.88 19.15
N GLN A 125 16.56 0.86 18.45
CA GLN A 125 15.24 0.72 19.05
C GLN A 125 15.02 -0.66 19.69
N MET A 126 15.66 -1.70 19.13
CA MET A 126 15.61 -3.05 19.69
C MET A 126 16.61 -3.30 20.83
N GLU A 127 17.55 -2.37 21.07
CA GLU A 127 18.55 -2.49 22.12
C GLU A 127 18.09 -1.86 23.44
N ASN A 128 17.23 -0.83 23.37
CA ASN A 128 16.63 -0.20 24.55
C ASN A 128 15.20 -0.75 24.81
N PRO A 129 14.93 -1.36 25.99
CA PRO A 129 13.63 -1.97 26.32
C PRO A 129 12.44 -1.00 26.26
N GLU A 130 12.62 0.28 26.63
CA GLU A 130 11.55 1.28 26.59
C GLU A 130 11.15 1.63 25.15
N THR A 131 12.13 1.73 24.26
CA THR A 131 11.88 2.01 22.83
C THR A 131 11.43 0.77 22.06
N GLN A 132 11.79 -0.42 22.54
CA GLN A 132 11.37 -1.68 21.94
C GLN A 132 9.85 -1.86 22.06
N GLY A 133 9.27 -1.50 23.21
CA GLY A 133 7.82 -1.59 23.43
C GLY A 133 7.01 -0.69 22.52
N SER A 134 7.44 0.56 22.32
CA SER A 134 6.77 1.50 21.40
C SER A 134 6.94 1.08 19.94
N PHE A 135 8.13 0.63 19.54
CA PHE A 135 8.39 0.12 18.19
C PHE A 135 7.50 -1.08 17.85
N LEU A 136 7.40 -2.07 18.73
CA LEU A 136 6.54 -3.24 18.52
C LEU A 136 5.04 -2.88 18.44
N LYS A 137 4.62 -1.85 19.18
CA LYS A 137 3.25 -1.33 19.10
C LYS A 137 2.99 -0.65 17.76
N ASP A 138 3.92 0.19 17.29
CA ASP A 138 3.81 0.89 16.00
C ASP A 138 3.81 -0.10 14.83
N MET A 139 4.66 -1.14 14.89
CA MET A 139 4.69 -2.24 13.92
C MET A 139 3.38 -3.02 13.81
N LYS A 140 2.51 -2.97 14.83
CA LYS A 140 1.19 -3.61 14.79
C LYS A 140 0.13 -2.66 14.27
N ILE A 141 0.10 -1.43 14.80
CA ILE A 141 -0.99 -0.50 14.56
C ILE A 141 -0.91 0.07 13.14
N ILE A 142 0.28 0.54 12.72
CA ILE A 142 0.44 1.22 11.43
C ILE A 142 0.06 0.29 10.27
N PRO A 143 0.57 -0.95 10.16
CA PRO A 143 0.18 -1.84 9.06
C PRO A 143 -1.29 -2.24 9.09
N ARG A 144 -1.92 -2.37 10.27
CA ARG A 144 -3.35 -2.71 10.40
C ARG A 144 -4.25 -1.58 9.92
N VAL A 145 -3.95 -0.34 10.32
CA VAL A 145 -4.69 0.83 9.82
C VAL A 145 -4.50 0.95 8.31
N GLY A 146 -3.27 0.81 7.82
CA GLY A 146 -2.97 0.78 6.40
C GLY A 146 -3.76 -0.32 5.65
N PHE A 147 -3.86 -1.52 6.22
CA PHE A 147 -4.63 -2.62 5.65
C PHE A 147 -6.12 -2.32 5.53
N ILE A 148 -6.74 -1.75 6.58
CA ILE A 148 -8.16 -1.38 6.56
C ILE A 148 -8.44 -0.34 5.47
N LEU A 149 -7.61 0.71 5.42
CA LEU A 149 -7.75 1.77 4.43
C LEU A 149 -7.53 1.26 3.00
N LEU A 150 -6.52 0.40 2.79
CA LEU A 150 -6.24 -0.19 1.49
C LEU A 150 -7.35 -1.16 1.05
N THR A 151 -7.94 -1.90 1.99
CA THR A 151 -9.11 -2.74 1.72
C THR A 151 -10.30 -1.89 1.32
N TYR A 152 -10.56 -0.78 2.01
CA TYR A 152 -11.58 0.19 1.60
C TYR A 152 -11.33 0.73 0.18
N THR A 153 -10.08 1.09 -0.14
CA THR A 153 -9.72 1.53 -1.50
C THR A 153 -10.05 0.48 -2.55
N ILE A 154 -9.69 -0.80 -2.33
CA ILE A 154 -10.02 -1.88 -3.28
C ILE A 154 -11.53 -2.07 -3.40
N LEU A 155 -12.27 -2.08 -2.28
CA LEU A 155 -13.71 -2.22 -2.30
C LEU A 155 -14.39 -1.07 -3.07
N SER A 156 -13.90 0.16 -2.92
CA SER A 156 -14.42 1.31 -3.67
C SER A 156 -14.21 1.16 -5.18
N MET A 157 -13.07 0.58 -5.62
CA MET A 157 -12.78 0.30 -7.03
C MET A 157 -13.67 -0.81 -7.58
N VAL A 158 -13.88 -1.87 -6.81
CA VAL A 158 -14.78 -2.98 -7.19
C VAL A 158 -16.20 -2.47 -7.31
N TYR A 159 -16.68 -1.70 -6.33
CA TYR A 159 -18.01 -1.10 -6.36
C TYR A 159 -18.21 -0.22 -7.62
N TYR A 160 -17.26 0.68 -7.89
CA TYR A 160 -17.26 1.48 -9.11
C TYR A 160 -17.29 0.63 -10.39
N SER A 161 -16.51 -0.46 -10.43
CA SER A 161 -16.46 -1.35 -11.60
C SER A 161 -17.71 -2.19 -11.81
N LEU A 162 -18.44 -2.53 -10.74
CA LEU A 162 -19.67 -3.33 -10.84
C LEU A 162 -20.88 -2.47 -11.23
N GLY A 163 -20.77 -1.15 -11.15
CA GLY A 163 -21.86 -0.23 -11.48
C GLY A 163 -23.04 -0.29 -10.52
N ILE A 164 -22.84 -0.88 -9.34
CA ILE A 164 -23.78 -0.89 -8.22
C ILE A 164 -23.78 0.49 -7.55
#